data_AF-A0A2D7Z2N5-F1
#
_entry.id   AF-A0A2D7Z2N5-F1
#
_cell.length_a   1.000
_cell.length_b   1.000
_cell.length_c   1.000
_cell.angle_alpha   90.00
_cell.angle_beta   90.00
_cell.angle_gamma   90.00
#
_symmetry.space_group_name_H-M   'P 1'
#
loop_
_entity.id
_entity.type
_entity.pdbx_description
1 polymer ?
#
loop_
_entity_poly.entity_id
_entity_poly.type
_entity_poly.pdbx_seq_one_letter_code
_entity_poly.pdbx_strand_id
1 'polypeptide(L)'
;GFGLSWAHLTRRLVTSAPAGESAKVSAAVPALQRLGYAIGAALCGTIANQAGLADDARAATIANAATWLLVLSVPVVMFGAFWAWRLARDDFSEN
;
A
#
# COMPACT_ATOMS: atom_id res chain seq x y z
N GLY A 1 3.05 14.42 3.55
CA GLY A 1 1.97 13.54 3.06
C GLY A 1 1.75 12.37 3.99
N PHE A 2 2.66 11.38 3.97
CA PHE A 2 2.52 10.12 4.71
C PHE A 2 2.12 10.26 6.19
N GLY A 3 2.73 11.18 6.96
CA GLY A 3 2.38 11.39 8.38
C GLY A 3 0.96 11.89 8.64
N LEU A 4 0.47 12.85 7.84
CA LEU A 4 -0.91 13.35 7.95
C LEU A 4 -1.92 12.29 7.50
N SER A 5 -1.62 11.55 6.43
CA SER A 5 -2.47 10.45 5.97
C SER A 5 -2.52 9.31 6.99
N TRP A 6 -1.39 8.96 7.60
CA TRP A 6 -1.28 7.90 8.59
C TRP A 6 -2.06 8.19 9.87
N ALA A 7 -1.99 9.43 10.37
CA ALA A 7 -2.76 9.87 11.53
C ALA A 7 -4.28 9.77 11.27
N HIS A 8 -4.75 10.22 10.10
CA HIS A 8 -6.15 10.10 9.71
C HIS A 8 -6.62 8.66 9.54
N LEU A 9 -5.81 7.81 8.89
CA LEU A 9 -6.14 6.40 8.68
C LEU A 9 -6.22 5.63 10.00
N THR A 10 -5.22 5.80 10.87
CA THR A 10 -5.20 5.14 12.18
C THR A 10 -6.39 5.59 13.03
N ARG A 11 -6.70 6.89 13.02
CA ARG A 11 -7.88 7.42 13.71
C ARG A 11 -9.18 6.81 13.17
N ARG A 12 -9.34 6.78 11.84
CA ARG A 12 -10.52 6.16 11.18
C ARG A 12 -10.68 4.69 11.55
N LEU A 13 -9.61 3.90 11.46
CA LEU A 13 -9.63 2.47 11.80
C LEU A 13 -10.11 2.24 13.24
N VAL A 14 -9.59 3.01 14.20
CA VAL A 14 -9.95 2.86 15.61
C VAL A 14 -11.37 3.34 15.90
N THR A 15 -11.84 4.41 15.24
CA THR A 15 -13.21 4.93 15.41
C THR A 15 -14.28 4.07 14.74
N SER A 16 -13.94 3.32 13.69
CA SER A 16 -14.84 2.36 13.05
C SER A 16 -14.93 1.01 13.79
N ALA A 17 -14.18 0.83 14.89
CA ALA A 17 -14.22 -0.39 15.68
C ALA A 17 -15.52 -0.50 16.49
N PRO A 18 -16.13 -1.70 16.60
CA PRO A 18 -17.23 -1.95 17.52
C PRO A 18 -16.87 -1.59 18.97
N ALA A 19 -17.87 -1.22 19.78
CA ALA A 19 -17.67 -0.83 21.17
C ALA A 19 -16.90 -1.92 21.94
N GLY A 20 -15.73 -1.55 22.48
CA GLY A 20 -14.84 -2.46 23.22
C GLY A 20 -13.77 -3.17 22.38
N GLU A 21 -13.74 -3.03 21.06
CA GLU A 21 -12.77 -3.73 20.18
C GLU A 21 -11.68 -2.83 19.58
N SER A 22 -11.71 -1.53 19.87
CA SER A 22 -10.70 -0.55 19.43
C SER A 22 -9.25 -0.97 19.74
N ALA A 23 -9.02 -1.64 20.87
CA ALA A 23 -7.69 -2.16 21.23
C ALA A 23 -7.21 -3.27 20.29
N LYS A 24 -8.10 -4.17 19.86
CA LYS A 24 -7.80 -5.24 18.89
C LYS A 24 -7.50 -4.64 17.52
N VAL A 25 -8.33 -3.69 17.07
CA VAL A 25 -8.15 -3.01 15.78
C VAL A 25 -6.83 -2.22 15.76
N SER A 26 -6.52 -1.47 16.82
CA SER A 26 -5.27 -0.74 16.96
C SER A 26 -4.04 -1.67 16.91
N ALA A 27 -4.11 -2.83 17.56
CA ALA A 27 -3.04 -3.83 17.51
C ALA A 27 -2.86 -4.49 16.13
N ALA A 28 -3.91 -4.54 15.30
CA ALA A 28 -3.85 -5.10 13.96
C ALA A 28 -3.23 -4.15 12.92
N VAL A 29 -3.31 -2.82 13.12
CA VAL A 29 -2.79 -1.82 12.16
C VAL A 29 -1.32 -2.06 11.80
N PRO A 30 -0.38 -2.25 12.77
CA PRO A 30 1.01 -2.51 12.44
C PRO A 30 1.22 -3.83 11.70
N ALA A 31 0.40 -4.86 11.99
CA ALA A 31 0.49 -6.14 11.30
C ALA A 31 0.10 -6.01 9.82
N LEU A 32 -0.98 -5.30 9.52
CA LEU A 32 -1.37 -4.99 8.13
C LEU A 32 -0.29 -4.18 7.40
N GLN A 33 0.33 -3.20 8.07
CA GLN A 33 1.41 -2.42 7.47
C GLN A 33 2.60 -3.31 7.09
N ARG A 34 3.01 -4.24 7.98
CA ARG A 34 4.08 -5.21 7.70
C ARG A 34 3.72 -6.15 6.55
N LEU A 35 2.48 -6.63 6.49
CA LEU A 35 2.00 -7.44 5.36
C LEU A 35 2.11 -6.65 4.05
N GLY A 36 1.74 -5.38 4.05
CA GLY A 36 1.90 -4.50 2.89
C GLY A 36 3.35 -4.40 2.42
N TYR A 37 4.30 -4.22 3.35
CA TYR A 37 5.73 -4.20 3.00
C TYR A 37 6.21 -5.54 2.44
N ALA A 38 5.80 -6.66 3.04
CA ALA A 38 6.19 -8.00 2.58
C ALA A 38 5.67 -8.29 1.18
N ILE A 39 4.40 -8.00 0.91
CA ILE A 39 3.78 -8.15 -0.41
C ILE A 39 4.48 -7.24 -1.43
N GLY A 40 4.72 -5.97 -1.08
CA GLY A 40 5.44 -5.03 -1.93
C GLY A 40 6.84 -5.53 -2.29
N ALA A 41 7.59 -6.02 -1.30
CA ALA A 41 8.93 -6.57 -1.52
C ALA A 41 8.91 -7.81 -2.44
N ALA A 42 7.94 -8.71 -2.25
CA ALA A 42 7.80 -9.91 -3.09
C ALA A 42 7.45 -9.56 -4.55
N LEU A 43 6.57 -8.58 -4.75
CA LEU A 43 6.23 -8.09 -6.09
C LEU A 43 7.43 -7.40 -6.75
N CYS A 44 8.14 -6.54 -6.02
CA CYS A 44 9.34 -5.88 -6.52
C CYS A 44 10.41 -6.91 -6.93
N GLY A 45 10.62 -7.94 -6.11
CA GLY A 45 11.55 -9.04 -6.42
C GLY A 45 11.14 -9.81 -7.67
N THR A 46 9.85 -10.07 -7.85
CA THR A 46 9.30 -10.75 -9.05
C THR A 46 9.53 -9.93 -10.32
N ILE A 47 9.25 -8.62 -10.26
CA ILE A 47 9.44 -7.69 -11.38
C ILE A 47 10.94 -7.54 -11.71
N ALA A 48 11.79 -7.42 -10.70
CA ALA A 48 13.24 -7.35 -10.88
C ALA A 48 13.78 -8.62 -11.56
N ASN A 49 13.29 -9.79 -11.15
CA ASN A 49 13.64 -11.06 -11.77
C ASN A 49 13.22 -11.10 -13.25
N GLN A 50 11.98 -10.70 -13.56
CA GLN A 50 11.49 -10.63 -14.94
C GLN A 50 12.22 -9.61 -15.82
N ALA A 51 12.73 -8.52 -15.22
CA ALA A 51 13.49 -7.50 -15.93
C ALA A 51 14.92 -7.95 -16.29
N GLY A 52 15.32 -9.18 -15.94
CA GLY A 52 16.65 -9.74 -16.24
C GLY A 52 17.71 -9.40 -15.21
N LEU A 53 17.34 -8.84 -14.06
CA LEU A 53 18.30 -8.46 -13.02
C LEU A 53 19.02 -9.68 -12.40
N ALA A 54 18.41 -10.86 -12.49
CA ALA A 54 19.03 -12.11 -12.07
C ALA A 54 20.14 -12.60 -13.02
N ASP A 55 20.04 -12.24 -14.31
CA ASP A 55 20.99 -12.67 -15.35
C ASP A 55 22.14 -11.67 -15.50
N ASP A 56 21.87 -10.36 -15.39
CA ASP A 56 22.89 -9.33 -15.54
C ASP A 56 22.54 -8.01 -14.80
N ALA A 57 23.43 -7.59 -13.90
CA ALA A 57 23.26 -6.40 -13.06
C ALA A 57 23.85 -5.11 -13.67
N ARG A 58 23.91 -5.02 -15.00
CA ARG A 58 24.34 -3.80 -15.70
C ARG A 58 23.38 -2.63 -15.48
N ALA A 59 23.92 -1.42 -15.58
CA ALA A 59 23.14 -0.18 -15.44
C ALA A 59 21.89 -0.11 -16.34
N ALA A 60 21.97 -0.67 -17.55
CA ALA A 60 20.83 -0.74 -18.48
C ALA A 60 19.68 -1.63 -17.95
N THR A 61 20.01 -2.80 -17.38
CA THR A 61 19.05 -3.74 -16.79
C THR A 61 18.41 -3.15 -15.53
N ILE A 62 19.23 -2.50 -14.68
CA ILE A 62 18.74 -1.80 -13.48
C ILE A 62 17.77 -0.67 -13.86
N ALA A 63 18.10 0.12 -14.89
CA ALA A 63 17.24 1.19 -15.37
C ALA A 63 15.90 0.64 -15.89
N ASN A 64 15.94 -0.45 -16.68
CA ASN A 64 14.73 -1.12 -17.17
C ASN A 64 13.85 -1.64 -16.01
N ALA A 65 14.44 -2.33 -15.03
CA ALA A 65 13.73 -2.80 -13.84
C ALA A 65 13.09 -1.65 -13.06
N ALA A 66 13.81 -0.55 -12.86
CA ALA A 66 13.30 0.63 -12.18
C ALA A 66 12.11 1.27 -12.93
N THR A 67 12.17 1.33 -14.27
CA THR A 67 11.05 1.82 -15.08
C THR A 67 9.82 0.93 -14.92
N TRP A 68 9.97 -0.39 -14.99
CA TRP A 68 8.85 -1.32 -14.78
C TRP A 68 8.27 -1.23 -13.37
N LEU A 69 9.10 -1.11 -12.35
CA LEU A 69 8.64 -0.90 -10.97
C LEU A 69 7.85 0.41 -10.84
N LEU A 70 8.31 1.49 -11.45
CA LEU A 70 7.60 2.77 -11.45
C LEU A 70 6.25 2.64 -12.16
N VAL A 71 6.24 2.11 -13.39
CA VAL A 71 5.02 1.96 -14.21
C VAL A 71 3.99 1.07 -13.50
N LEU A 72 4.42 -0.04 -12.89
CA LEU A 72 3.54 -0.95 -12.16
C LEU A 72 3.07 -0.38 -10.81
N SER A 73 3.82 0.54 -10.21
CA SER A 73 3.37 1.22 -8.98
C SER A 73 2.21 2.18 -9.22
N VAL A 74 2.10 2.77 -10.43
CA VAL A 74 1.03 3.72 -10.78
C VAL A 74 -0.37 3.11 -10.65
N PRO A 75 -0.72 1.96 -11.28
CA PRO A 75 -2.05 1.38 -11.14
C PRO A 75 -2.35 0.97 -9.71
N VAL A 76 -1.36 0.54 -8.92
CA VAL A 76 -1.53 0.19 -7.50
C VAL A 76 -1.91 1.42 -6.68
N VAL A 77 -1.21 2.54 -6.89
CA VAL A 77 -1.52 3.82 -6.21
C VAL A 77 -2.88 4.33 -6.65
N MET A 78 -3.20 4.26 -7.95
CA MET A 78 -4.49 4.68 -8.49
C MET A 78 -5.65 3.85 -7.90
N PHE A 79 -5.47 2.53 -7.78
CA PHE A 79 -6.46 1.66 -7.15
C PHE A 79 -6.64 2.02 -5.67
N GLY A 80 -5.55 2.19 -4.92
CA GLY A 80 -5.62 2.61 -3.52
C GLY A 80 -6.33 3.96 -3.34
N ALA A 81 -6.01 4.94 -4.19
CA ALA A 81 -6.65 6.25 -4.18
C ALA A 81 -8.14 6.17 -4.54
N PHE A 82 -8.49 5.36 -5.54
CA PHE A 82 -9.87 5.13 -5.96
C PHE A 82 -10.71 4.53 -4.84
N TRP A 83 -10.21 3.48 -4.17
CA TRP A 83 -10.92 2.85 -3.06
C TRP A 83 -11.01 3.75 -1.84
N ALA A 84 -9.93 4.47 -1.51
CA ALA A 84 -9.97 5.44 -0.43
C ALA A 84 -11.01 6.54 -0.69
N TRP A 85 -11.12 7.02 -1.93
CA TRP A 85 -12.13 8.00 -2.32
C TRP A 85 -13.55 7.44 -2.31
N ARG A 86 -13.73 6.19 -2.75
CA ARG A 86 -15.04 5.50 -2.68
C ARG A 86 -15.49 5.32 -1.22
N LEU A 87 -14.63 4.80 -0.36
CA LEU A 87 -14.91 4.62 1.07
C LEU A 87 -15.20 5.96 1.75
N ALA A 88 -14.47 7.02 1.38
CA ALA A 88 -14.73 8.35 1.91
C ALA A 88 -16.07 8.93 1.44
N ARG A 89 -16.62 8.50 0.29
CA ARG A 89 -17.93 8.96 -0.21
C ARG A 89 -19.09 8.25 0.47
N ASP A 90 -18.94 6.96 0.76
CA ASP A 90 -20.00 6.15 1.37
C ASP A 90 -20.34 6.69 2.79
N ASP A 91 -19.34 7.14 3.55
CA ASP A 91 -19.49 7.79 4.87
C ASP A 91 -20.37 9.08 4.86
N PHE A 92 -20.50 9.79 3.73
CA PHE A 92 -21.31 11.02 3.64
C PHE A 92 -22.76 10.77 3.22
N SER A 93 -23.12 9.53 2.89
CA SER A 93 -24.49 9.18 2.46
C SER A 93 -25.39 8.71 3.61
N GLU A 94 -24.81 8.44 4.78
CA GLU A 94 -25.52 8.00 6.01
C GLU A 94 -25.77 9.13 7.03
N ASN A 95 -25.52 10.40 6.66
CA ASN A 95 -25.70 11.57 7.52
C ASN A 95 -26.57 12.63 6.82
#